data_AF-A0A0K0D7Z9-F1
#
_entry.id   AF-A0A0K0D7Z9-F1
#
_cell.length_a   1.000
_cell.length_b   1.000
_cell.length_c   1.000
_cell.angle_alpha   90.00
_cell.angle_beta   90.00
_cell.angle_gamma   90.00
#
_symmetry.space_group_name_H-M   'P 1'
#
loop_
_entity.id
_entity.type
_entity.pdbx_description
1 polymer ?
#
loop_
_entity_poly.entity_id
_entity_poly.type
_entity_poly.pdbx_seq_one_letter_code
_entity_poly.pdbx_strand_id
1 'polypeptide(L)'
;MNILIPILQETAVIAIHLLAAFVCFGSGCVYTILQSWITIRMHPLYTNRRIGVIRAIISTIATVSFVLAVGLGVYAAHEFHRYYPDLPTPRPWNRKVWQPGYNFHVASAAAEWIMAVAHVSFILTYARDFEKVRVSLYIESLVSHLDHSPLVRSLNDMRDL
;
A
#
# COMPACT_ATOMS: atom_id res chain seq x y z
N MET A 1 -32.16 -28.48 -5.59
CA MET A 1 -32.02 -27.58 -4.43
C MET A 1 -30.64 -27.84 -3.82
N ASN A 2 -29.57 -27.13 -4.26
CA ASN A 2 -28.22 -27.17 -3.64
C ASN A 2 -27.19 -26.20 -4.28
N ILE A 3 -27.55 -25.47 -5.34
CA ILE A 3 -26.67 -24.49 -5.99
C ILE A 3 -26.69 -23.09 -5.33
N LEU A 4 -27.66 -22.81 -4.46
CA LEU A 4 -27.81 -21.47 -3.87
C LEU A 4 -26.70 -21.16 -2.84
N ILE A 5 -26.36 -22.11 -1.97
CA ILE A 5 -25.35 -21.91 -0.91
C ILE A 5 -23.95 -21.63 -1.49
N PRO A 6 -23.45 -22.40 -2.48
CA PRO A 6 -22.15 -22.11 -3.11
C PRO A 6 -22.09 -20.74 -3.79
N ILE A 7 -23.15 -20.34 -4.50
CA ILE A 7 -23.21 -19.06 -5.24
C ILE A 7 -23.17 -17.86 -4.28
N LEU A 8 -23.87 -17.95 -3.14
CA LEU A 8 -23.84 -16.89 -2.13
C LEU A 8 -22.44 -16.76 -1.50
N GLN A 9 -21.77 -17.87 -1.22
CA GLN A 9 -20.42 -17.86 -0.67
C GLN A 9 -19.41 -17.23 -1.66
N GLU A 10 -19.44 -17.64 -2.93
CA GLU A 10 -18.52 -17.12 -3.95
C GLU A 10 -18.68 -15.60 -4.12
N THR A 11 -19.91 -15.11 -4.18
CA THR A 11 -20.21 -13.67 -4.30
C THR A 11 -19.73 -12.89 -3.08
N ALA A 12 -19.96 -13.41 -1.87
CA ALA A 12 -19.50 -12.77 -0.63
C ALA A 12 -17.97 -12.70 -0.54
N VAL A 13 -17.27 -13.78 -0.92
CA VAL A 13 -15.79 -13.82 -0.93
C VAL A 13 -15.24 -12.78 -1.90
N ILE A 14 -15.84 -12.64 -3.08
CA ILE A 14 -15.44 -11.64 -4.08
C ILE A 14 -15.63 -10.22 -3.55
N ALA A 15 -16.77 -9.92 -2.93
CA ALA A 15 -17.05 -8.60 -2.39
C ALA A 15 -16.01 -8.21 -1.32
N ILE A 16 -15.70 -9.13 -0.41
CA ILE A 16 -14.69 -8.93 0.63
C ILE A 16 -13.29 -8.79 0.00
N HIS A 17 -12.95 -9.60 -1.01
CA HIS A 17 -11.67 -9.51 -1.70
C HIS A 17 -11.48 -8.14 -2.39
N LEU A 18 -12.49 -7.66 -3.12
CA LEU A 18 -12.43 -6.36 -3.79
C LEU A 18 -12.33 -5.21 -2.78
N LEU A 19 -13.08 -5.27 -1.67
CA LEU A 19 -12.97 -4.32 -0.58
C LEU A 19 -11.56 -4.33 0.03
N ALA A 20 -11.05 -5.51 0.35
CA ALA A 20 -9.72 -5.67 0.93
C ALA A 20 -8.62 -5.19 -0.03
N ALA A 21 -8.73 -5.49 -1.32
CA ALA A 21 -7.80 -5.02 -2.35
C ALA A 21 -7.85 -3.49 -2.46
N PHE A 22 -9.04 -2.88 -2.51
CA PHE A 22 -9.19 -1.44 -2.60
C PHE A 22 -8.59 -0.73 -1.37
N VAL A 23 -8.88 -1.23 -0.16
CA VAL A 23 -8.32 -0.68 1.07
C VAL A 23 -6.80 -0.88 1.11
N CYS A 24 -6.30 -2.08 0.82
CA CYS A 24 -4.88 -2.40 0.88
C CYS A 24 -4.07 -1.59 -0.13
N PHE A 25 -4.42 -1.65 -1.41
CA PHE A 25 -3.67 -0.95 -2.46
C PHE A 25 -3.95 0.54 -2.50
N GLY A 26 -5.17 0.98 -2.19
CA GLY A 26 -5.51 2.40 -2.09
C GLY A 26 -4.78 3.09 -0.94
N SER A 27 -4.80 2.50 0.26
CA SER A 27 -4.00 3.01 1.39
C SER A 27 -2.49 2.88 1.13
N GLY A 28 -2.07 1.83 0.43
CA GLY A 28 -0.70 1.65 -0.06
C GLY A 28 -0.26 2.81 -0.96
N CYS A 29 -1.08 3.24 -1.92
CA CYS A 29 -0.78 4.39 -2.77
C CYS A 29 -0.60 5.66 -1.92
N VAL A 30 -1.52 5.94 -1.00
CA VAL A 30 -1.41 7.09 -0.08
C VAL A 30 -0.12 7.01 0.74
N TYR A 31 0.19 5.84 1.28
CA TYR A 31 1.42 5.61 2.04
C TYR A 31 2.67 5.90 1.20
N THR A 32 2.77 5.33 -0.01
CA THR A 32 3.95 5.53 -0.87
C THR A 32 4.14 6.99 -1.29
N ILE A 33 3.05 7.72 -1.54
CA ILE A 33 3.08 9.14 -1.89
C ILE A 33 3.61 9.95 -0.71
N LEU A 34 3.01 9.79 0.47
CA LEU A 34 3.42 10.51 1.68
C LEU A 34 4.88 10.21 2.02
N GLN A 35 5.27 8.95 1.98
CA GLN A 35 6.63 8.51 2.24
C GLN A 35 7.66 9.07 1.24
N SER A 36 7.31 9.12 -0.04
CA SER A 36 8.15 9.74 -1.07
C SER A 36 8.31 11.24 -0.82
N TRP A 37 7.22 11.92 -0.46
CA TRP A 37 7.22 13.35 -0.14
C TRP A 37 8.09 13.66 1.08
N ILE A 38 7.96 12.89 2.17
CA ILE A 38 8.80 13.02 3.37
C ILE A 38 10.26 12.78 3.00
N THR A 39 10.56 11.74 2.21
CA THR A 39 11.94 11.44 1.76
C THR A 39 12.55 12.62 1.00
N ILE A 40 11.81 13.28 0.10
CA ILE A 40 12.32 14.45 -0.63
C ILE A 40 12.56 15.63 0.31
N ARG A 41 11.69 15.84 1.31
CA ARG A 41 11.83 16.92 2.31
C ARG A 41 12.97 16.69 3.30
N MET A 42 13.38 15.45 3.51
CA MET A 42 14.51 15.09 4.38
C MET A 42 15.89 15.36 3.75
N HIS A 43 15.96 15.68 2.45
CA HIS A 43 17.19 16.13 1.81
C HIS A 43 17.49 17.59 2.17
N PRO A 44 18.76 17.97 2.47
CA PRO A 44 19.99 17.15 2.38
C PRO A 44 20.40 16.43 3.67
N LEU A 45 19.70 16.65 4.79
CA LEU A 45 20.18 16.28 6.12
C LEU A 45 20.20 14.77 6.38
N TYR A 46 19.17 14.04 5.94
CA TYR A 46 18.99 12.63 6.30
C TYR A 46 18.96 11.67 5.10
N THR A 47 18.70 12.18 3.89
CA THR A 47 18.55 11.32 2.70
C THR A 47 19.19 11.92 1.46
N ASN A 48 19.67 11.05 0.57
CA ASN A 48 20.20 11.42 -0.72
C ASN A 48 19.05 11.78 -1.70
N ARG A 49 19.20 12.83 -2.50
CA ARG A 49 18.18 13.23 -3.50
C ARG A 49 17.79 12.08 -4.44
N ARG A 50 18.74 11.18 -4.77
CA ARG A 50 18.50 10.02 -5.64
C ARG A 50 17.43 9.07 -5.09
N ILE A 51 17.44 8.76 -3.78
CA ILE A 51 16.46 7.81 -3.21
C ILE A 51 15.06 8.42 -3.20
N GLY A 52 14.95 9.73 -2.94
CA GLY A 52 13.67 10.45 -3.03
C GLY A 52 13.05 10.40 -4.43
N VAL A 53 13.87 10.57 -5.48
CA VAL A 53 13.40 10.47 -6.88
C VAL A 53 12.98 9.04 -7.23
N ILE A 54 13.76 8.03 -6.83
CA ILE A 54 13.40 6.61 -7.08
C ILE A 54 12.06 6.27 -6.41
N ARG A 55 11.88 6.65 -5.15
CA ARG A 55 10.62 6.42 -4.42
C ARG A 55 9.43 7.13 -5.08
N ALA A 56 9.61 8.37 -5.52
CA ALA A 56 8.58 9.13 -6.22
C ALA A 56 8.16 8.49 -7.56
N ILE A 57 9.12 7.96 -8.32
CA ILE A 57 8.84 7.24 -9.58
C ILE A 57 8.03 5.97 -9.29
N ILE A 58 8.48 5.15 -8.34
CA ILE A 58 7.78 3.91 -7.97
C ILE A 58 6.37 4.21 -7.46
N SER A 59 6.22 5.23 -6.60
CA SER A 59 4.92 5.67 -6.09
C SER A 59 3.98 6.14 -7.22
N THR A 60 4.51 6.87 -8.21
CA THR A 60 3.74 7.29 -9.38
C THR A 60 3.28 6.09 -10.20
N ILE A 61 4.16 5.12 -10.46
CA ILE A 61 3.82 3.87 -11.16
C ILE A 61 2.73 3.11 -10.41
N ALA A 62 2.84 2.98 -9.08
CA ALA A 62 1.84 2.32 -8.24
C ALA A 62 0.47 3.00 -8.33
N THR A 63 0.42 4.33 -8.19
CA THR A 63 -0.83 5.10 -8.23
C THR A 63 -1.48 5.07 -9.61
N VAL A 64 -0.72 5.23 -10.69
CA VAL A 64 -1.26 5.13 -12.06
C VAL A 64 -1.80 3.73 -12.31
N SER A 65 -1.07 2.69 -11.90
CA SER A 65 -1.49 1.31 -12.06
C SER A 65 -2.74 0.98 -11.25
N PHE A 66 -2.89 1.55 -10.05
CA PHE A 66 -4.12 1.43 -9.24
C PHE A 66 -5.33 2.04 -9.96
N VAL A 67 -5.20 3.25 -10.48
CA VAL A 67 -6.28 3.92 -11.22
C VAL A 67 -6.64 3.13 -12.49
N LEU A 68 -5.65 2.62 -13.21
CA LEU A 68 -5.89 1.78 -14.39
C LEU A 68 -6.55 0.45 -14.04
N ALA A 69 -6.11 -0.23 -12.98
CA ALA A 69 -6.73 -1.46 -12.50
C ALA A 69 -8.21 -1.25 -12.17
N VAL A 70 -8.51 -0.26 -11.33
CA VAL A 70 -9.90 0.03 -10.94
C VAL A 70 -10.73 0.47 -12.15
N GLY A 71 -10.21 1.42 -12.93
CA GLY A 71 -10.93 1.99 -14.07
C GLY A 71 -11.22 0.96 -15.17
N LEU A 72 -10.22 0.18 -15.58
CA LEU A 72 -10.37 -0.84 -16.61
C LEU A 72 -11.21 -2.02 -16.11
N GLY A 73 -11.11 -2.38 -14.82
CA GLY A 73 -11.94 -3.41 -14.21
C GLY A 73 -13.42 -3.04 -14.18
N VAL A 74 -13.74 -1.80 -13.76
CA VAL A 74 -15.10 -1.26 -13.81
C VAL A 74 -15.60 -1.16 -15.25
N TYR A 75 -14.77 -0.68 -16.17
CA TYR A 75 -15.14 -0.56 -17.58
C TYR A 75 -15.39 -1.93 -18.23
N ALA A 76 -14.61 -2.95 -17.89
CA ALA A 76 -14.83 -4.32 -18.34
C ALA A 76 -16.19 -4.87 -17.87
N ALA A 77 -16.54 -4.63 -16.59
CA ALA A 77 -17.83 -5.04 -16.05
C ALA A 77 -18.99 -4.28 -16.72
N HIS A 78 -18.85 -2.97 -16.89
CA HIS A 78 -19.82 -2.14 -17.59
C HIS A 78 -20.05 -2.61 -19.03
N GLU A 79 -18.98 -2.87 -19.78
CA GLU A 79 -19.08 -3.35 -21.15
C GLU A 79 -19.75 -4.73 -21.20
N PHE A 80 -19.51 -5.61 -20.22
CA PHE A 80 -20.22 -6.88 -20.13
C PHE A 80 -21.72 -6.69 -19.89
N HIS A 81 -22.09 -5.88 -18.89
CA HIS A 81 -23.49 -5.63 -18.50
C HIS A 81 -24.28 -4.86 -19.56
N ARG A 82 -23.61 -4.16 -20.47
CA ARG A 82 -24.23 -3.55 -21.65
C ARG A 82 -24.86 -4.58 -22.59
N TYR A 83 -24.25 -5.76 -22.74
CA TYR A 83 -24.80 -6.85 -23.57
C TYR A 83 -25.63 -7.83 -22.73
N TYR A 84 -25.30 -7.97 -21.45
CA TYR A 84 -25.88 -8.97 -20.55
C TYR A 84 -26.29 -8.33 -19.21
N PRO A 85 -27.38 -7.54 -19.18
CA PRO A 85 -27.73 -6.72 -18.01
C PRO A 85 -28.10 -7.55 -16.77
N ASP A 86 -28.77 -8.69 -16.96
CA ASP A 86 -29.28 -9.52 -15.86
C ASP A 86 -28.26 -10.56 -15.37
N LEU A 87 -27.11 -10.67 -16.03
CA LEU A 87 -26.09 -11.67 -15.70
C LEU A 87 -25.03 -11.06 -14.77
N PRO A 88 -24.52 -11.84 -13.79
CA PRO A 88 -23.39 -11.41 -12.99
C PRO A 88 -22.14 -11.27 -13.86
N THR A 89 -21.22 -10.38 -13.46
CA THR A 89 -19.94 -10.20 -14.15
C THR A 89 -19.21 -11.55 -14.30
N PRO A 90 -18.64 -11.88 -15.47
CA PRO A 90 -18.06 -13.19 -15.73
C PRO A 90 -16.92 -13.53 -14.78
N ARG A 91 -16.99 -14.70 -14.17
CA ARG A 91 -15.91 -15.27 -13.36
C ARG A 91 -15.93 -16.79 -13.55
N PRO A 92 -14.86 -17.41 -14.08
CA PRO A 92 -13.65 -16.80 -14.61
C PRO A 92 -13.85 -16.11 -15.97
N TRP A 93 -13.08 -15.05 -16.23
CA TRP A 93 -12.92 -14.50 -17.58
C TRP A 93 -12.09 -15.47 -18.43
N ASN A 94 -12.76 -16.33 -19.20
CA ASN A 94 -12.12 -17.47 -19.87
C ASN A 94 -12.17 -17.43 -21.41
N ARG A 95 -12.70 -16.35 -21.99
CA ARG A 95 -12.84 -16.12 -23.45
C ARG A 95 -13.60 -17.22 -24.23
N LYS A 96 -14.16 -18.24 -23.56
CA LYS A 96 -14.83 -19.38 -24.21
C LYS A 96 -16.14 -18.99 -24.90
N VAL A 97 -16.78 -17.93 -24.43
CA VAL A 97 -18.04 -17.39 -24.97
C VAL A 97 -17.82 -15.90 -25.15
N TRP A 98 -17.27 -15.45 -26.30
CA TRP A 98 -16.96 -14.04 -26.63
C TRP A 98 -17.46 -13.02 -25.60
N GLN A 99 -16.69 -12.80 -24.52
CA GLN A 99 -17.15 -12.00 -23.37
C GLN A 99 -16.81 -10.53 -23.65
N PRO A 100 -17.81 -9.64 -23.83
CA PRO A 100 -17.58 -8.21 -23.96
C PRO A 100 -16.84 -7.73 -22.70
N GLY A 101 -15.86 -6.85 -22.88
CA GLY A 101 -15.02 -6.39 -21.76
C GLY A 101 -13.77 -7.23 -21.47
N TYR A 102 -13.59 -8.40 -22.08
CA TYR A 102 -12.46 -9.31 -21.76
C TYR A 102 -11.08 -8.65 -21.87
N ASN A 103 -10.83 -7.90 -22.95
CA ASN A 103 -9.55 -7.22 -23.15
C ASN A 103 -9.29 -6.15 -22.08
N PHE A 104 -10.33 -5.43 -21.65
CA PHE A 104 -10.23 -4.45 -20.57
C PHE A 104 -9.97 -5.13 -19.23
N HIS A 105 -10.58 -6.29 -18.99
CA HIS A 105 -10.29 -7.09 -17.80
C HIS A 105 -8.83 -7.59 -17.79
N VAL A 106 -8.30 -8.07 -18.92
CA VAL A 106 -6.89 -8.48 -19.01
C VAL A 106 -5.95 -7.31 -18.76
N ALA A 107 -6.25 -6.14 -19.32
CA ALA A 107 -5.47 -4.92 -19.07
C ALA A 107 -5.55 -4.47 -17.60
N SER A 108 -6.74 -4.57 -16.99
CA SER A 108 -6.94 -4.36 -15.55
C SER A 108 -6.07 -5.30 -14.72
N ALA A 109 -6.09 -6.60 -15.00
CA ALA A 109 -5.29 -7.58 -14.28
C ALA A 109 -3.78 -7.31 -14.44
N ALA A 110 -3.32 -6.94 -15.65
CA ALA A 110 -1.94 -6.54 -15.85
C ALA A 110 -1.56 -5.31 -15.00
N ALA A 111 -2.42 -4.31 -14.93
CA ALA A 111 -2.23 -3.14 -14.07
C ALA A 111 -2.20 -3.51 -12.57
N GLU A 112 -3.03 -4.46 -12.13
CA GLU A 112 -3.00 -4.98 -10.75
C GLU A 112 -1.65 -5.61 -10.40
N TRP A 113 -1.08 -6.44 -11.29
CA TRP A 113 0.23 -7.05 -11.06
C TRP A 113 1.36 -6.03 -11.05
N ILE A 114 1.33 -5.05 -11.96
CA ILE A 114 2.31 -3.94 -11.97
C ILE A 114 2.24 -3.15 -10.66
N MET A 115 1.02 -2.84 -10.19
CA MET A 115 0.80 -2.17 -8.91
C MET A 115 1.36 -2.97 -7.73
N ALA A 116 1.11 -4.28 -7.67
CA ALA A 116 1.61 -5.15 -6.61
C ALA A 116 3.14 -5.18 -6.57
N VAL A 117 3.78 -5.36 -7.73
CA VAL A 117 5.25 -5.34 -7.84
C VAL A 117 5.82 -3.99 -7.46
N ALA A 118 5.17 -2.88 -7.83
CA ALA A 118 5.60 -1.54 -7.46
C ALA A 118 5.56 -1.32 -5.93
N HIS A 119 4.51 -1.77 -5.24
CA HIS A 119 4.42 -1.69 -3.78
C HIS A 119 5.51 -2.50 -3.09
N VAL A 120 5.76 -3.73 -3.53
CA VAL A 120 6.84 -4.57 -2.98
C VAL A 120 8.19 -3.90 -3.21
N SER A 121 8.44 -3.40 -4.42
CA SER A 121 9.67 -2.69 -4.77
C SER A 121 9.86 -1.45 -3.90
N PHE A 122 8.78 -0.71 -3.60
CA PHE A 122 8.81 0.45 -2.72
C PHE A 122 9.27 0.07 -1.31
N ILE A 123 8.71 -1.01 -0.74
CA ILE A 123 9.11 -1.52 0.59
C ILE A 123 10.60 -1.91 0.58
N LEU A 124 11.07 -2.58 -0.48
CA LEU A 124 12.48 -2.95 -0.60
C LEU A 124 13.43 -1.74 -0.62
N THR A 125 12.98 -0.56 -1.04
CA THR A 125 13.80 0.66 -0.94
C THR A 125 14.15 1.03 0.51
N TYR A 126 13.38 0.57 1.50
CA TYR A 126 13.66 0.82 2.92
C TYR A 126 14.63 -0.18 3.54
N ALA A 127 14.80 -1.36 2.96
CA ALA A 127 15.74 -2.36 3.48
C ALA A 127 17.16 -1.78 3.63
N ARG A 128 17.57 -0.93 2.67
CA ARG A 128 18.87 -0.25 2.68
C ARG A 128 18.96 0.92 3.66
N ASP A 129 17.84 1.53 4.03
CA ASP A 129 17.82 2.61 5.01
C ASP A 129 17.94 2.04 6.42
N PHE A 130 17.24 0.93 6.70
CA PHE A 130 17.32 0.25 8.00
C PHE A 130 18.69 -0.35 8.29
N GLU A 131 19.44 -0.77 7.28
CA GLU A 131 20.83 -1.24 7.42
C GLU A 131 21.76 -0.16 8.02
N LYS A 132 21.43 1.13 7.87
CA LYS A 132 22.27 2.25 8.30
C LYS A 132 21.88 2.84 9.66
N VAL A 133 20.78 2.38 10.26
CA VAL A 133 20.28 2.91 11.53
C VAL A 133 20.78 2.05 12.68
N ARG A 134 21.59 2.63 13.58
CA ARG A 134 21.96 2.01 14.86
C ARG A 134 21.25 2.72 15.99
N VAL A 135 20.26 2.05 16.60
CA VAL A 135 19.61 2.56 17.81
C VAL A 135 20.47 2.17 19.02
N SER A 136 20.98 3.17 19.74
CA SER A 136 21.70 2.95 21.01
C SER A 136 20.85 3.53 22.12
N LEU A 137 20.27 2.67 22.95
CA LEU A 137 19.46 3.07 24.09
C LEU A 137 20.37 3.10 25.33
N TYR A 138 20.51 4.27 25.95
CA TYR A 138 21.16 4.38 27.25
C TYR A 138 20.08 4.52 28.32
N ILE A 139 19.90 3.46 29.11
CA ILE A 139 18.99 3.48 30.26
C ILE A 139 19.85 3.81 31.47
N GLU A 140 19.81 5.07 31.87
CA GLU A 140 20.34 5.49 33.16
C GLU A 140 19.20 5.45 34.18
N SER A 141 19.41 4.73 35.28
CA SER A 141 18.45 4.76 36.38
C SER A 141 18.55 6.14 37.04
N LEU A 142 17.49 6.95 36.94
CA LEU A 142 17.41 8.26 37.62
C LEU A 142 17.43 8.15 39.16
N VAL A 143 17.38 6.90 39.65
CA VAL A 143 17.26 6.56 41.06
C VAL A 143 17.95 5.22 41.33
N SER A 144 18.66 5.08 42.45
CA SER A 144 19.26 3.80 42.86
C SER A 144 18.22 2.78 43.36
N HIS A 145 17.01 3.23 43.72
CA HIS A 145 15.90 2.43 44.22
C HIS A 145 14.58 3.06 43.78
N LEU A 146 13.62 2.29 43.25
CA LEU A 146 12.40 2.83 42.62
C LEU A 146 11.47 3.64 43.55
N ASP A 147 11.67 3.55 44.86
CA ASP A 147 10.92 4.30 45.88
C ASP A 147 11.48 5.70 46.17
N HIS A 148 12.67 6.04 45.67
CA HIS A 148 13.22 7.38 45.83
C HIS A 148 12.76 8.29 44.68
N SER A 149 12.58 9.57 44.99
CA SER A 149 12.22 10.58 44.00
C SER A 149 13.35 10.77 42.98
N PRO A 150 13.01 11.01 41.69
CA PRO A 150 14.00 11.22 40.63
C PRO A 150 14.92 12.39 40.95
N LEU A 151 16.23 12.16 40.88
CA LEU A 151 17.24 13.22 40.93
C LEU A 151 17.21 14.00 39.62
N VAL A 152 16.23 14.90 39.46
CA VAL A 152 16.27 15.90 38.39
C VAL A 152 17.40 16.86 38.75
N ARG A 153 18.61 16.58 38.24
CA ARG A 153 19.73 17.51 38.31
C ARG A 153 19.36 18.70 37.43
N SER A 154 18.75 19.71 38.06
CA SER A 154 18.29 20.94 37.44
C SER A 154 19.45 21.56 36.65
N LEU A 155 19.20 21.86 35.38
CA LEU A 155 20.11 22.61 34.49
C LEU A 155 20.52 23.99 35.05
N ASN A 156 20.03 24.39 36.22
CA ASN A 156 20.41 25.61 36.92
C ASN A 156 21.75 25.50 37.67
N ASP A 157 22.22 24.31 38.07
CA ASP A 157 23.48 24.18 38.84
C ASP A 157 24.75 24.31 37.98
N MET A 158 24.65 24.32 36.65
CA MET A 158 25.79 24.54 35.74
C MET A 158 25.99 26.01 35.33
N ARG A 159 25.32 26.95 36.01
CA ARG A 159 25.56 28.40 35.82
C ARG A 159 26.56 29.00 36.81
N ASP A 160 26.99 28.22 37.80
CA ASP A 160 27.88 28.68 38.88
C ASP A 160 29.26 27.96 38.88
N LEU A 161 29.71 27.47 37.72
CA LEU A 161 31.09 27.05 37.45
C LEU A 161 31.65 27.81 36.25
#